data_AF-A0A4S4KEK2-F1
#
_entry.id   AF-A0A4S4KEK2-F1
#
_cell.length_a   1.000
_cell.length_b   1.000
_cell.length_c   1.000
_cell.angle_alpha   90.00
_cell.angle_beta   90.00
_cell.angle_gamma   90.00
#
_symmetry.space_group_name_H-M   'P 1'
#
loop_
_entity.id
_entity.type
_entity.pdbx_description
1 polymer ?
#
loop_
_entity_poly.entity_id
_entity_poly.type
_entity_poly.pdbx_seq_one_letter_code
_entity_poly.pdbx_strand_id
1 'polypeptide(L)'
;MGDDNVEMEGFRFWKTGYWKDFLGEMPYHISALYVVDLVRFRQMAAGDILRSHYQHLSADPGSLANLDQDLPNNLQREVPIFSLPEDWLWCETWCSKDRLHRAKTIDLCQNPLTKEPKLARAKHIPEWEEYDAEVARLARLLAEDGIIHSGMAVADANILADVGAGPVVHEVTQEHPELDESSHTEGRPKDEL
;
A
#
# COMPACT_ATOMS: atom_id res chain seq x y z
N MET A 1 -6.79 -0.28 16.87
CA MET A 1 -5.53 -0.98 16.49
C MET A 1 -4.40 0.03 16.58
N GLY A 2 -3.24 -0.38 17.11
CA GLY A 2 -1.94 0.25 16.81
C GLY A 2 -1.62 1.53 17.55
N ASP A 3 -2.11 1.70 18.79
CA ASP A 3 -1.77 2.89 19.60
C ASP A 3 -0.64 2.64 20.61
N ASP A 4 0.07 1.53 20.46
CA ASP A 4 1.01 1.01 21.46
C ASP A 4 2.49 1.18 21.07
N ASN A 5 2.80 1.53 19.82
CA ASN A 5 4.13 2.00 19.46
C ASN A 5 4.26 3.53 19.64
N VAL A 6 4.88 3.93 20.75
CA VAL A 6 5.08 5.34 21.17
C VAL A 6 5.97 6.14 20.22
N GLU A 7 6.92 5.50 19.53
CA GLU A 7 7.83 6.18 18.59
C GLU A 7 7.09 6.76 17.39
N MET A 8 5.92 6.20 17.09
CA MET A 8 5.11 6.59 15.94
C MET A 8 4.06 7.66 16.26
N GLU A 9 4.00 8.19 17.49
CA GLU A 9 2.94 9.11 17.95
C GLU A 9 2.81 10.33 17.02
N GLY A 10 3.93 10.87 16.54
CA GLY A 10 3.96 12.01 15.62
C GLY A 10 3.33 11.77 14.24
N PHE A 11 3.11 10.51 13.85
CA PHE A 11 2.47 10.15 12.58
C PHE A 11 0.97 9.83 12.71
N ARG A 12 0.40 9.87 13.92
CA ARG A 12 -1.02 9.58 14.19
C ARG A 12 -1.89 10.78 13.86
N PHE A 13 -2.06 11.05 12.58
CA PHE A 13 -2.83 12.20 12.11
C PHE A 13 -4.26 12.23 12.67
N TRP A 14 -4.87 11.07 12.93
CA TRP A 14 -6.22 10.96 13.50
C TRP A 14 -6.36 11.46 14.94
N LYS A 15 -5.25 11.65 15.68
CA LYS A 15 -5.24 12.25 17.03
C LYS A 15 -5.16 13.77 17.01
N THR A 16 -5.15 14.39 15.83
CA THR A 16 -4.99 15.84 15.65
C THR A 16 -5.94 16.39 14.58
N GLY A 17 -6.14 17.71 14.58
CA GLY A 17 -6.89 18.40 13.54
C GLY A 17 -8.30 17.85 13.33
N TYR A 18 -8.72 17.79 12.05
CA TYR A 18 -10.07 17.42 11.65
C TYR A 18 -10.56 16.10 12.26
N TRP A 19 -9.78 15.02 12.16
CA TRP A 19 -10.22 13.70 12.59
C TRP A 19 -10.44 13.61 14.09
N LYS A 20 -9.60 14.27 14.90
CA LYS A 20 -9.78 14.34 16.36
C LYS A 20 -11.10 15.03 16.71
N ASP A 21 -11.33 16.20 16.13
CA ASP A 21 -12.52 17.01 16.42
C ASP A 21 -13.80 16.32 15.91
N PHE A 22 -13.71 15.67 14.75
CA PHE A 22 -14.83 14.99 14.11
C PHE A 22 -15.21 13.67 14.80
N LEU A 23 -14.23 12.87 15.22
CA LEU A 23 -14.50 11.57 15.86
C LEU A 23 -14.81 11.70 17.35
N GLY A 24 -14.26 12.71 18.04
CA GLY A 24 -14.36 12.84 19.48
C GLY A 24 -13.80 11.58 20.17
N GLU A 25 -14.64 10.86 20.89
CA GLU A 25 -14.26 9.62 21.59
C GLU A 25 -14.30 8.36 20.69
N MET A 26 -14.78 8.47 19.44
CA MET A 26 -14.83 7.31 18.55
C MET A 26 -13.44 6.99 17.99
N PRO A 27 -13.07 5.71 17.87
CA PRO A 27 -11.75 5.34 17.37
C PRO A 27 -11.66 5.52 15.86
N TYR A 28 -10.46 5.80 15.36
CA TYR A 28 -10.13 5.72 13.95
C TYR A 28 -9.80 4.27 13.58
N HIS A 29 -10.64 3.65 12.74
CA HIS A 29 -10.53 2.24 12.34
C HIS A 29 -9.67 2.06 11.09
N ILE A 30 -9.04 0.88 10.97
CA ILE A 30 -8.17 0.51 9.83
C ILE A 30 -8.94 -0.39 8.85
N SER A 31 -8.80 -0.15 7.54
CA SER A 31 -9.54 -0.86 6.49
C SER A 31 -8.94 -2.22 6.08
N ALA A 32 -7.75 -2.58 6.58
CA ALA A 32 -7.04 -3.81 6.19
C ALA A 32 -7.77 -5.10 6.58
N LEU A 33 -8.54 -5.09 7.67
CA LEU A 33 -9.33 -6.25 8.13
C LEU A 33 -10.64 -5.77 8.76
N TYR A 34 -11.77 -6.28 8.26
CA TYR A 34 -13.10 -6.00 8.81
C TYR A 34 -14.07 -7.15 8.51
N VAL A 35 -15.20 -7.13 9.21
CA VAL A 35 -16.32 -8.08 9.02
C VAL A 35 -17.56 -7.29 8.65
N VAL A 36 -18.31 -7.78 7.67
CA VAL A 36 -19.61 -7.19 7.28
C VAL A 36 -20.71 -8.21 7.54
N ASP A 37 -21.63 -7.88 8.47
CA ASP A 37 -22.92 -8.55 8.52
C ASP A 37 -23.76 -8.09 7.33
N LEU A 38 -23.71 -8.86 6.24
CA LEU A 38 -24.39 -8.54 5.00
C LEU A 38 -25.92 -8.47 5.15
N VAL A 39 -26.51 -9.23 6.09
CA VAL A 39 -27.95 -9.18 6.33
C VAL A 39 -28.31 -7.85 6.96
N ARG A 40 -27.61 -7.47 8.04
CA ARG A 40 -27.83 -6.18 8.72
C ARG A 40 -27.49 -5.00 7.83
N PHE A 41 -26.38 -5.07 7.10
CA PHE A 41 -25.91 -4.03 6.17
C PHE A 41 -26.97 -3.71 5.11
N ARG A 42 -27.63 -4.74 4.56
CA ARG A 42 -28.74 -4.55 3.61
C ARG A 42 -29.99 -3.99 4.29
N GLN A 43 -30.36 -4.50 5.47
CA GLN A 43 -31.55 -4.03 6.20
C GLN A 43 -31.51 -2.53 6.51
N MET A 44 -30.32 -1.97 6.75
CA MET A 44 -30.15 -0.55 7.05
C MET A 44 -29.80 0.31 5.81
N ALA A 45 -29.79 -0.28 4.62
CA ALA A 45 -29.38 0.38 3.38
C ALA A 45 -28.00 1.07 3.47
N ALA A 46 -27.06 0.51 4.25
CA ALA A 46 -25.75 1.12 4.50
C ALA A 46 -24.98 1.42 3.21
N GLY A 47 -25.10 0.55 2.20
CA GLY A 47 -24.47 0.74 0.90
C GLY A 47 -24.95 2.00 0.17
N ASP A 48 -26.24 2.34 0.27
CA ASP A 48 -26.79 3.56 -0.35
C ASP A 48 -26.33 4.81 0.39
N ILE A 49 -26.28 4.76 1.73
CA ILE A 49 -25.71 5.83 2.57
C ILE A 49 -24.25 6.09 2.16
N LEU A 50 -23.42 5.05 2.15
CA LEU A 50 -22.00 5.14 1.78
C LEU A 50 -21.82 5.75 0.38
N ARG A 51 -22.57 5.28 -0.61
CA ARG A 51 -22.49 5.80 -1.99
C ARG A 51 -22.93 7.26 -2.11
N SER A 52 -24.02 7.64 -1.45
CA SER A 52 -24.52 9.02 -1.47
C SER A 52 -23.51 9.99 -0.86
N HIS A 53 -22.91 9.63 0.27
CA HIS A 53 -21.88 10.45 0.90
C HIS A 53 -20.58 10.49 0.10
N TYR A 54 -20.15 9.35 -0.46
CA TYR A 54 -19.03 9.32 -1.39
C TYR A 54 -19.24 10.31 -2.54
N GLN A 55 -20.40 10.28 -3.19
CA GLN A 55 -20.70 11.17 -4.33
C GLN A 55 -20.64 12.65 -3.96
N HIS A 56 -20.97 13.01 -2.71
CA HIS A 56 -20.88 14.37 -2.21
C HIS A 56 -19.42 14.77 -1.95
N LEU A 57 -18.65 13.92 -1.27
CA LEU A 57 -17.27 14.18 -0.88
C LEU A 57 -16.30 14.11 -2.07
N SER A 58 -16.57 13.25 -3.06
CA SER A 58 -15.71 13.05 -4.22
C SER A 58 -15.60 14.26 -5.15
N ALA A 59 -16.42 15.29 -4.94
CA ALA A 59 -16.33 16.54 -5.68
C ALA A 59 -15.03 17.32 -5.36
N ASP A 60 -14.49 17.15 -4.15
CA ASP A 60 -13.22 17.71 -3.74
C ASP A 60 -12.13 16.62 -3.69
N PRO A 61 -11.09 16.71 -4.55
CA PRO A 61 -9.98 15.76 -4.55
C PRO A 61 -9.21 15.67 -3.22
N GLY A 62 -9.29 16.68 -2.36
CA GLY A 62 -8.62 16.70 -1.05
C GLY A 62 -9.37 15.99 0.08
N SER A 63 -10.62 15.56 -0.14
CA SER A 63 -11.52 15.12 0.93
C SER A 63 -11.33 13.67 1.40
N LEU A 64 -10.92 12.76 0.50
CA LEU A 64 -10.82 11.32 0.80
C LEU A 64 -9.44 10.80 0.40
N ALA A 65 -8.45 10.99 1.29
CA ALA A 65 -7.07 10.58 1.03
C ALA A 65 -6.95 9.06 0.87
N ASN A 66 -7.67 8.30 1.70
CA ASN A 66 -7.78 6.84 1.62
C ASN A 66 -9.26 6.46 1.66
N LEU A 67 -9.93 6.44 0.50
CA LEU A 67 -11.38 6.23 0.37
C LEU A 67 -11.92 5.06 1.22
N ASP A 68 -11.24 3.92 1.17
CA ASP A 68 -11.63 2.67 1.84
C ASP A 68 -11.59 2.77 3.37
N GLN A 69 -10.77 3.66 3.93
CA GLN A 69 -10.64 3.89 5.36
C GLN A 69 -11.39 5.14 5.82
N ASP A 70 -11.27 6.24 5.09
CA ASP A 70 -11.83 7.54 5.45
C ASP A 70 -13.35 7.53 5.35
N LEU A 71 -13.94 6.91 4.33
CA LEU A 71 -15.40 6.92 4.16
C LEU A 71 -16.12 6.18 5.31
N PRO A 72 -15.74 4.95 5.71
CA PRO A 72 -16.32 4.33 6.90
C PRO A 72 -16.07 5.12 8.19
N ASN A 73 -14.87 5.70 8.37
CA ASN A 73 -14.57 6.50 9.55
C ASN A 73 -15.38 7.81 9.61
N ASN A 74 -15.69 8.40 8.46
CA ASN A 74 -16.54 9.60 8.38
C ASN A 74 -17.99 9.29 8.77
N LEU A 75 -18.45 8.07 8.53
CA LEU A 75 -19.86 7.68 8.64
C LEU A 75 -20.16 6.75 9.81
N GLN A 76 -19.28 6.68 10.82
CA GLN A 76 -19.49 5.78 11.97
C GLN A 76 -20.79 6.05 12.73
N ARG A 77 -21.35 7.26 12.65
CA ARG A 77 -22.59 7.64 13.34
C ARG A 77 -23.82 7.17 12.60
N GLU A 78 -23.81 7.25 11.26
CA GLU A 78 -24.89 6.79 10.40
C GLU A 78 -24.82 5.27 10.14
N VAL A 79 -23.60 4.74 10.00
CA VAL A 79 -23.27 3.33 9.76
C VAL A 79 -22.33 2.85 10.88
N PRO A 80 -22.88 2.33 12.00
CA PRO A 80 -22.10 1.96 13.17
C PRO A 80 -20.99 0.95 12.88
N ILE A 81 -19.79 1.24 13.39
CA ILE A 81 -18.64 0.33 13.38
C ILE A 81 -18.46 -0.26 14.77
N PHE A 82 -18.32 -1.59 14.83
CA PHE A 82 -18.00 -2.31 16.06
C PHE A 82 -16.53 -2.72 16.02
N SER A 83 -15.77 -2.29 17.03
CA SER A 83 -14.33 -2.56 17.08
C SER A 83 -14.04 -4.04 17.36
N LEU A 84 -13.17 -4.62 16.54
CA LEU A 84 -12.60 -5.94 16.81
C LEU A 84 -11.54 -5.85 17.92
N PRO A 85 -11.33 -6.94 18.70
CA PRO A 85 -10.20 -7.02 19.62
C PRO A 85 -8.86 -6.77 18.92
N GLU A 86 -7.94 -6.09 19.60
CA GLU A 86 -6.68 -5.64 18.99
C GLU A 86 -5.77 -6.77 18.51
N ASP A 87 -5.91 -7.97 19.05
CA ASP A 87 -5.14 -9.15 18.63
C ASP A 87 -5.52 -9.60 17.20
N TRP A 88 -6.62 -9.11 16.61
CA TRP A 88 -7.02 -9.46 15.25
C TRP A 88 -6.13 -8.88 14.17
N LEU A 89 -5.45 -7.76 14.42
CA LEU A 89 -4.63 -7.09 13.42
C LEU A 89 -3.38 -6.54 14.10
N TRP A 90 -2.23 -6.98 13.62
CA TRP A 90 -0.92 -6.49 14.04
C TRP A 90 -0.17 -5.92 12.84
N CYS A 91 0.63 -4.88 13.06
CA CYS A 91 1.57 -4.41 12.05
C CYS A 91 2.80 -3.81 12.73
N GLU A 92 3.97 -4.04 12.15
CA GLU A 92 5.25 -3.70 12.76
C GLU A 92 5.42 -2.20 13.03
N THR A 93 4.86 -1.36 12.16
CA THR A 93 4.97 0.09 12.31
C THR A 93 4.23 0.56 13.56
N TRP A 94 2.97 0.17 13.73
CA TRP A 94 2.08 0.81 14.70
C TRP A 94 1.91 0.02 16.00
N CYS A 95 2.21 -1.28 16.00
CA CYS A 95 2.04 -2.16 17.15
C CYS A 95 3.38 -2.50 17.82
N SER A 96 3.38 -2.72 19.14
CA SER A 96 4.54 -3.22 19.85
C SER A 96 4.88 -4.66 19.41
N LYS A 97 6.18 -4.99 19.35
CA LYS A 97 6.65 -6.35 19.09
C LYS A 97 6.19 -7.34 20.16
N ASP A 98 5.97 -6.88 21.38
CA ASP A 98 5.48 -7.73 22.48
C ASP A 98 4.08 -8.30 22.20
N ARG A 99 3.28 -7.68 21.31
CA ARG A 99 1.96 -8.19 20.92
C ARG A 99 1.97 -9.20 19.78
N LEU A 100 3.09 -9.35 19.07
CA LEU A 100 3.17 -10.20 17.88
C LEU A 100 2.77 -11.66 18.19
N HIS A 101 3.14 -12.18 19.35
CA HIS A 101 2.83 -13.56 19.75
C HIS A 101 1.32 -13.86 19.91
N ARG A 102 0.47 -12.83 20.03
CA ARG A 102 -1.00 -12.99 20.09
C ARG A 102 -1.69 -12.56 18.80
N ALA A 103 -0.94 -12.07 17.81
CA ALA A 103 -1.49 -11.60 16.56
C ALA A 103 -2.19 -12.74 15.81
N LYS A 104 -3.41 -12.49 15.34
CA LYS A 104 -4.17 -13.43 14.50
C LYS A 104 -3.96 -13.16 13.02
N THR A 105 -3.69 -11.90 12.66
CA THR A 105 -3.32 -11.50 11.30
C THR A 105 -2.26 -10.40 11.37
N ILE A 106 -1.43 -10.33 10.32
CA ILE A 106 -0.35 -9.35 10.19
C ILE A 106 -0.59 -8.55 8.91
N ASP A 107 -0.70 -7.23 9.02
CA ASP A 107 -0.68 -6.32 7.88
C ASP A 107 0.74 -5.79 7.66
N LEU A 108 1.23 -5.89 6.43
CA LEU A 108 2.49 -5.31 5.99
C LEU A 108 2.30 -3.83 5.63
N CYS A 109 1.82 -3.04 6.58
CA CYS A 109 1.53 -1.62 6.42
C CYS A 109 2.78 -0.82 6.05
N GLN A 110 2.65 0.32 5.37
CA GLN A 110 3.80 1.17 5.07
C GLN A 110 4.47 1.66 6.37
N ASN A 111 5.80 1.79 6.34
CA ASN A 111 6.55 2.44 7.41
C ASN A 111 6.86 3.89 6.99
N PRO A 112 6.51 4.92 7.78
CA PRO A 112 6.84 6.31 7.46
C PRO A 112 8.31 6.67 7.73
N LEU A 113 8.99 5.90 8.59
CA LEU A 113 10.40 6.10 8.95
C LEU A 113 11.36 5.37 7.99
N THR A 114 10.92 4.25 7.40
CA THR A 114 11.76 3.41 6.52
C THR A 114 11.10 3.17 5.17
N LYS A 115 11.90 3.02 4.12
CA LYS A 115 11.43 2.72 2.75
C LYS A 115 11.66 1.25 2.36
N GLU A 116 11.63 0.36 3.33
CA GLU A 116 11.85 -1.06 3.06
C GLU A 116 10.73 -1.63 2.16
N PRO A 117 11.07 -2.31 1.05
CA PRO A 117 10.07 -2.92 0.17
C PRO A 117 9.22 -3.97 0.90
N LYS A 118 7.95 -4.11 0.50
CA LYS A 118 7.03 -5.10 1.09
C LYS A 118 7.56 -6.54 1.03
N LEU A 119 8.24 -6.91 -0.06
CA LEU A 119 8.80 -8.25 -0.22
C LEU A 119 9.89 -8.54 0.82
N ALA A 120 10.78 -7.58 1.10
CA ALA A 120 11.83 -7.76 2.11
C ALA A 120 11.21 -7.97 3.50
N ARG A 121 10.21 -7.16 3.85
CA ARG A 121 9.48 -7.30 5.11
C ARG A 121 8.70 -8.60 5.24
N ALA A 122 8.13 -9.09 4.14
CA ALA A 122 7.38 -10.34 4.13
C ALA A 122 8.29 -11.52 4.54
N LYS A 123 9.54 -11.54 4.08
CA LYS A 123 10.54 -12.55 4.44
C LYS A 123 10.95 -12.55 5.92
N HIS A 124 10.61 -11.50 6.69
CA HIS A 124 10.79 -11.51 8.15
C HIS A 124 9.75 -12.40 8.86
N ILE A 125 8.66 -12.78 8.19
CA ILE A 125 7.66 -13.74 8.70
C ILE A 125 8.19 -15.15 8.37
N PRO A 126 8.52 -15.99 9.38
CA PRO A 126 9.22 -17.26 9.16
C PRO A 126 8.52 -18.19 8.17
N GLU A 127 7.20 -18.28 8.23
CA GLU A 127 6.40 -19.16 7.36
C GLU A 127 6.14 -18.61 5.95
N TRP A 128 6.54 -17.36 5.65
CA TRP A 128 6.24 -16.73 4.36
C TRP A 128 6.95 -17.44 3.19
N GLU A 129 8.23 -17.78 3.35
CA GLU A 129 9.00 -18.47 2.31
C GLU A 129 8.48 -19.89 2.04
N GLU A 130 7.88 -20.54 3.05
CA GLU A 130 7.26 -21.86 2.89
C GLU A 130 6.05 -21.80 1.95
N TYR A 131 5.17 -20.82 2.15
CA TYR A 131 3.99 -20.61 1.31
C TYR A 131 4.37 -20.15 -0.10
N ASP A 132 5.34 -19.24 -0.22
CA ASP A 132 5.85 -18.79 -1.53
C ASP A 132 6.41 -19.98 -2.33
N ALA A 133 7.21 -20.83 -1.68
CA ALA A 133 7.75 -22.04 -2.30
C ALA A 133 6.65 -23.05 -2.69
N GLU A 134 5.57 -23.18 -1.92
CA GLU A 134 4.44 -24.04 -2.23
C GLU A 134 3.70 -23.58 -3.49
N VAL A 135 3.37 -22.29 -3.57
CA VAL A 135 2.73 -21.69 -4.74
C VAL A 135 3.63 -21.81 -5.97
N ALA A 136 4.93 -21.56 -5.83
CA ALA A 136 5.90 -21.71 -6.91
C ALA A 136 6.00 -23.16 -7.42
N ARG A 137 5.95 -24.17 -6.53
CA ARG A 137 5.91 -25.58 -6.93
C ARG A 137 4.63 -25.91 -7.71
N LEU A 138 3.47 -25.45 -7.23
CA LEU A 138 2.20 -25.66 -7.91
C LEU A 138 2.21 -25.02 -9.31
N ALA A 139 2.71 -23.79 -9.45
CA ALA A 139 2.80 -23.12 -10.73
C ALA A 139 3.68 -23.90 -11.74
N ARG A 140 4.81 -24.45 -11.29
CA ARG A 140 5.67 -25.31 -12.14
C ARG A 140 4.95 -26.57 -12.61
N LEU A 141 4.26 -27.28 -11.72
CA LEU A 141 3.49 -28.48 -12.09
C LEU A 141 2.42 -28.16 -13.14
N LEU A 142 1.67 -27.07 -12.97
CA LEU A 142 0.64 -26.67 -13.93
C LEU A 142 1.23 -26.27 -15.29
N ALA A 143 2.46 -25.74 -15.33
CA ALA A 143 3.13 -25.41 -16.58
C ALA A 143 3.68 -26.67 -17.28
N GLU A 144 4.18 -27.65 -16.53
CA GLU A 144 4.62 -28.94 -17.05
C GLU A 144 3.44 -29.73 -17.67
N ASP A 145 2.27 -29.68 -17.03
CA ASP A 145 1.03 -30.27 -17.53
C ASP A 145 0.40 -29.48 -18.70
N GLY A 146 0.98 -28.35 -19.09
CA GLY A 146 0.49 -27.50 -20.18
C GLY A 146 -0.83 -26.76 -19.86
N ILE A 147 -1.21 -26.68 -18.59
CA ILE A 147 -2.44 -26.00 -18.12
C ILE A 147 -2.24 -24.49 -18.10
N ILE A 148 -1.04 -24.01 -17.74
CA ILE A 148 -0.69 -22.59 -17.74
C ILE A 148 0.55 -22.31 -18.61
N HIS A 149 0.65 -21.09 -19.12
CA HIS A 149 1.83 -20.67 -19.89
C HIS A 149 3.07 -20.61 -19.01
N SER A 150 4.18 -21.15 -19.50
CA SER A 150 5.47 -21.25 -18.77
C SER A 150 6.02 -19.90 -18.31
N GLY A 151 5.73 -18.80 -19.00
CA GLY A 151 6.09 -17.45 -18.56
C GLY A 151 5.48 -17.03 -17.22
N MET A 152 4.39 -17.67 -16.78
CA MET A 152 3.78 -17.46 -15.46
C MET A 152 4.40 -18.35 -14.37
N ALA A 153 5.07 -19.45 -14.73
CA ALA A 153 5.62 -20.41 -13.76
C ALA A 153 7.04 -20.09 -13.28
N VAL A 154 7.73 -19.15 -13.93
CA VAL A 154 9.14 -18.81 -13.66
C VAL A 154 9.29 -17.46 -12.96
N ALA A 155 8.19 -16.82 -12.58
CA ALA A 155 8.23 -15.54 -11.91
C ALA A 155 8.59 -15.74 -10.43
N ASP A 156 9.88 -15.92 -10.16
CA ASP A 156 10.49 -15.75 -8.83
C ASP A 156 9.95 -14.44 -8.24
N ALA A 157 9.47 -14.46 -6.99
CA ALA A 157 8.90 -13.29 -6.34
C ALA A 157 9.84 -12.06 -6.43
N ASN A 158 11.15 -12.30 -6.51
CA ASN A 158 12.15 -11.25 -6.71
C ASN A 158 12.08 -10.59 -8.10
N ILE A 159 11.74 -11.32 -9.17
CA ILE A 159 11.57 -10.76 -10.53
C ILE A 159 10.27 -9.95 -10.63
N LEU A 160 9.19 -10.39 -9.97
CA LEU A 160 7.92 -9.64 -9.94
C LEU A 160 8.01 -8.35 -9.13
N ALA A 161 8.84 -8.32 -8.08
CA ALA A 161 9.03 -7.13 -7.26
C ALA A 161 9.73 -5.98 -8.01
N ASP A 162 10.66 -6.30 -8.92
CA ASP A 162 11.36 -5.29 -9.75
C ASP A 162 10.43 -4.61 -10.76
N VAL A 163 9.39 -5.29 -11.25
CA VAL A 163 8.42 -4.70 -12.20
C VAL A 163 7.53 -3.64 -11.54
N GLY A 164 7.38 -3.68 -10.21
CA GLY A 164 6.63 -2.70 -9.42
C GLY A 164 7.43 -1.46 -9.02
N ALA A 165 8.76 -1.52 -9.13
CA ALA A 165 9.63 -0.36 -9.02
C ALA A 165 9.71 0.27 -10.42
N GLY A 166 9.02 1.38 -10.65
CA GLY A 166 9.04 2.08 -11.94
C GLY A 166 10.46 2.34 -12.46
N PRO A 167 10.63 2.61 -13.78
CA PRO A 167 11.93 2.62 -14.42
C PRO A 167 12.87 3.61 -13.72
N VAL A 168 13.96 3.09 -13.18
CA VAL A 168 15.08 3.88 -12.66
C VAL A 168 15.74 4.54 -13.85
N VAL A 169 15.50 5.84 -14.01
CA VAL A 169 16.21 6.66 -14.99
C VAL A 169 17.66 6.75 -14.52
N HIS A 170 18.53 5.96 -15.12
CA HIS A 170 19.96 6.17 -15.01
C HIS A 170 20.33 7.39 -15.87
N GLU A 171 20.56 8.54 -15.22
CA GLU A 171 21.30 9.65 -15.82
C GLU A 171 22.70 9.15 -16.18
N VAL A 172 22.93 8.98 -17.48
CA VAL A 172 24.28 8.79 -18.02
C VAL A 172 24.92 10.18 -18.05
N THR A 173 25.73 10.48 -17.04
CA THR A 173 26.71 11.58 -17.11
C THR A 173 27.68 11.28 -18.25
N GLN A 174 27.54 12.00 -19.37
CA GLN A 174 28.53 12.03 -20.43
C GLN A 174 29.72 12.90 -19.98
N GLU A 175 30.83 12.26 -19.65
CA GLU A 175 32.13 12.92 -19.58
C GLU A 175 32.55 13.35 -21.00
N HIS A 176 32.79 14.65 -21.18
CA HIS A 176 33.36 15.23 -22.39
C HIS A 176 34.86 14.89 -22.48
N PRO A 177 35.35 14.26 -23.56
CA PRO A 177 36.76 14.28 -23.89
C PRO A 177 37.08 15.57 -24.67
N GLU A 178 38.10 16.29 -24.21
CA GLU A 178 38.76 17.35 -24.97
C GLU A 178 39.27 16.79 -26.31
N LEU A 179 38.94 17.46 -27.42
CA LEU A 179 39.49 17.17 -28.74
C LEU A 179 40.37 18.32 -29.20
N ASP A 180 41.62 17.96 -29.46
CA ASP A 180 42.73 18.72 -30.02
C ASP A 180 42.45 19.17 -31.47
N GLU A 181 43.12 20.26 -31.85
CA GLU A 181 42.97 21.01 -33.09
C GLU A 181 43.44 20.20 -34.32
N SER A 182 42.71 20.29 -35.45
CA SER A 182 43.24 20.89 -36.68
C SER A 182 42.35 20.68 -37.93
N SER A 183 42.13 21.81 -38.60
CA SER A 183 42.05 22.03 -40.05
C SER A 183 40.74 21.83 -40.84
N HIS A 184 40.29 22.99 -41.37
CA HIS A 184 39.70 23.26 -42.70
C HIS A 184 38.28 22.70 -43.02
N THR A 185 37.31 23.42 -43.61
CA THR A 185 37.13 24.81 -44.10
C THR A 185 35.65 24.97 -44.50
N GLU A 186 35.14 26.20 -44.36
CA GLU A 186 34.11 26.88 -45.18
C GLU A 186 32.63 26.44 -45.17
N GLY A 187 31.74 27.44 -44.97
CA GLY A 187 30.40 27.47 -45.57
C GLY A 187 29.22 27.76 -44.64
N ARG A 188 29.02 29.04 -44.24
CA ARG A 188 27.72 29.61 -43.84
C ARG A 188 27.08 30.29 -45.08
N PRO A 189 25.82 30.80 -45.10
CA PRO A 189 24.80 30.87 -44.04
C PRO A 189 23.32 30.69 -44.49
N LYS A 190 22.39 30.93 -43.54
CA LYS A 190 21.02 31.50 -43.64
C LYS A 190 19.84 30.52 -43.47
N ASP A 191 19.09 30.67 -42.37
CA ASP A 191 17.81 31.43 -42.20
C ASP A 191 16.65 30.61 -42.81
N GLU A 192 15.47 30.39 -42.22
CA GLU A 192 14.59 31.26 -41.43
C GLU A 192 13.36 30.40 -40.97
N LEU A 193 12.68 30.88 -39.91
CA LEU A 193 11.31 30.55 -39.41
C LEU A 193 11.13 29.33 -38.48
#